data_AF-A0A0R3PZ13-F1
#
_entry.id   AF-A0A0R3PZ13-F1
#
_cell.length_a   1.000
_cell.length_b   1.000
_cell.length_c   1.000
_cell.angle_alpha   90.00
_cell.angle_beta   90.00
_cell.angle_gamma   90.00
#
_symmetry.space_group_name_H-M   'P 1'
#
loop_
_entity.id
_entity.type
_entity.pdbx_description
1 polymer ?
#
loop_
_entity_poly.entity_id
_entity_poly.type
_entity_poly.pdbx_seq_one_letter_code
_entity_poly.pdbx_strand_id
1 'polypeptide(L)'
;MYYLNFRWDGVRDVHIWLWETGHDFSSAIQSFNCGTNKFIKNHIFRRLRWLGSKTASHIVALFYLAIWHGYHLGYFLLFFFEFGCVIAQEQLYFLIECTPCWRDFIAKPAVRPLVWVFGRVTTMYSMGFGFLCFGLVKTKYWIGVNITTHCSIALC
;
A
#
# COMPACT_ATOMS: atom_id res chain seq x y z
N MET A 1 4.45 21.68 -35.31
CA MET A 1 4.93 22.10 -33.97
C MET A 1 4.46 21.07 -32.96
N TYR A 2 5.37 20.27 -32.41
CA TYR A 2 5.07 19.39 -31.28
C TYR A 2 5.06 20.24 -30.01
N TYR A 3 3.89 20.49 -29.45
CA TYR A 3 3.80 21.10 -28.13
C TYR A 3 4.34 20.09 -27.11
N LEU A 4 5.58 20.29 -26.66
CA LEU A 4 6.09 19.68 -25.44
C LEU A 4 5.23 20.19 -24.29
N ASN A 5 4.25 19.38 -23.90
CA ASN A 5 3.51 19.57 -22.65
C ASN A 5 4.50 19.38 -21.50
N PHE A 6 5.14 20.47 -21.05
CA PHE A 6 5.96 20.50 -19.84
C PHE A 6 5.07 20.32 -18.62
N ARG A 7 4.71 19.07 -18.35
CA ARG A 7 4.00 18.71 -17.12
C ARG A 7 5.04 18.67 -15.99
N TRP A 8 4.85 19.53 -15.00
CA TRP A 8 5.63 19.56 -13.75
C TRP A 8 5.18 18.43 -12.80
N ASP A 9 5.21 17.18 -13.27
CA ASP A 9 4.80 16.00 -12.48
C ASP A 9 5.92 14.98 -12.25
N GLY A 10 7.16 15.29 -12.63
CA GLY A 10 8.31 14.40 -12.48
C GLY A 10 8.70 14.07 -11.03
N VAL A 11 8.35 14.92 -10.06
CA VAL A 11 8.59 14.74 -8.61
C VAL A 11 7.28 14.44 -7.87
N ARG A 12 6.16 14.30 -8.58
CA ARG A 12 4.87 14.07 -7.93
C ARG A 12 4.79 12.62 -7.45
N ASP A 13 4.85 12.47 -6.14
CA ASP A 13 4.82 11.15 -5.48
C ASP A 13 3.46 10.80 -4.87
N VAL A 14 2.51 11.73 -4.94
CA VAL A 14 1.13 11.55 -4.45
C VAL A 14 0.10 11.97 -5.50
N HIS A 15 -0.88 11.10 -5.75
CA HIS A 15 -2.06 11.39 -6.55
C HIS A 15 -3.24 11.79 -5.66
N ILE A 16 -3.34 13.09 -5.37
CA ILE A 16 -4.29 13.68 -4.41
C ILE A 16 -5.73 13.20 -4.62
N TRP A 17 -6.25 13.25 -5.85
CA TRP A 17 -7.63 12.81 -6.11
C TRP A 17 -7.85 11.33 -5.80
N LEU A 18 -6.95 10.45 -6.28
CA LEU A 18 -7.08 9.02 -6.01
C LEU A 18 -6.88 8.68 -4.53
N TRP A 19 -6.03 9.44 -3.84
CA TRP A 19 -5.84 9.34 -2.39
C TRP A 19 -7.11 9.75 -1.64
N GLU A 20 -7.72 10.88 -2.02
CA GLU A 20 -8.89 11.43 -1.35
C GLU A 20 -10.22 10.82 -1.79
N THR A 21 -10.28 10.08 -2.89
CA THR A 21 -11.53 9.43 -3.34
C THR A 21 -11.42 7.91 -3.41
N GLY A 22 -10.23 7.34 -3.22
CA GLY A 22 -10.01 5.90 -3.11
C GLY A 22 -10.72 5.32 -1.88
N HIS A 23 -11.22 4.09 -2.01
CA HIS A 23 -11.93 3.39 -0.94
C HIS A 23 -11.41 1.96 -0.74
N ASP A 24 -10.22 1.67 -1.27
CA ASP A 24 -9.58 0.38 -1.15
C ASP A 24 -8.05 0.53 -1.03
N PHE A 25 -7.38 -0.49 -0.53
CA PHE A 25 -5.93 -0.50 -0.31
C PHE A 25 -5.16 -0.40 -1.63
N SER A 26 -5.71 -0.96 -2.72
CA SER A 26 -5.11 -0.82 -4.05
C SER A 26 -5.09 0.63 -4.53
N SER A 27 -6.12 1.44 -4.25
CA SER A 27 -6.13 2.88 -4.53
C SER A 27 -5.14 3.63 -3.65
N ALA A 28 -5.04 3.27 -2.36
CA ALA A 28 -4.07 3.88 -1.44
C ALA A 28 -2.62 3.66 -1.91
N ILE A 29 -2.25 2.43 -2.24
CA ILE A 29 -0.91 2.09 -2.77
C ILE A 29 -0.65 2.81 -4.10
N GLN A 30 -1.63 2.86 -5.01
CA GLN A 30 -1.42 3.53 -6.30
C GLN A 30 -1.28 5.05 -6.18
N SER A 31 -1.78 5.65 -5.09
CA SER A 31 -1.84 7.10 -4.93
C SER A 31 -0.79 7.68 -4.00
N PHE A 32 -0.10 6.87 -3.20
CA PHE A 32 0.98 7.33 -2.33
C PHE A 32 2.29 6.63 -2.67
N ASN A 33 3.39 7.35 -2.52
CA ASN A 33 4.73 6.85 -2.83
C ASN A 33 4.84 6.24 -4.24
N CYS A 34 4.26 6.92 -5.22
CA CYS A 34 4.10 6.43 -6.59
C CYS A 34 5.45 6.09 -7.25
N GLY A 35 6.51 6.84 -6.95
CA GLY A 35 7.86 6.62 -7.41
C GLY A 35 8.43 5.30 -6.90
N THR A 36 8.32 5.04 -5.59
CA THR A 36 8.76 3.77 -5.01
C THR A 36 7.92 2.61 -5.53
N ASN A 37 6.59 2.78 -5.62
CA ASN A 37 5.72 1.73 -6.16
C ASN A 37 6.05 1.39 -7.61
N LYS A 38 6.40 2.39 -8.43
CA LYS A 38 6.89 2.18 -9.80
C LYS A 38 8.25 1.46 -9.81
N PHE A 39 9.16 1.81 -8.91
CA PHE A 39 10.45 1.15 -8.77
C PHE A 39 10.26 -0.33 -8.39
N ILE A 40 9.54 -0.60 -7.31
CA ILE A 40 9.27 -1.94 -6.78
C ILE A 40 8.57 -2.81 -7.84
N LYS A 41 7.55 -2.28 -8.51
CA LYS A 41 6.84 -2.99 -9.58
C LYS A 41 7.78 -3.42 -10.72
N ASN A 42 8.62 -2.50 -11.20
CA ASN A 42 9.44 -2.73 -12.40
C ASN A 42 10.73 -3.49 -12.14
N HIS A 43 11.36 -3.23 -10.98
CA HIS A 43 12.70 -3.73 -10.66
C HIS A 43 12.69 -4.92 -9.70
N ILE A 44 11.69 -5.06 -8.84
CA ILE A 44 11.60 -6.19 -7.90
C ILE A 44 10.51 -7.15 -8.40
N PHE A 45 9.25 -6.74 -8.33
CA PHE A 45 8.10 -7.61 -8.60
C PHE A 45 8.15 -8.28 -9.98
N ARG A 46 8.36 -7.50 -11.05
CA ARG A 46 8.42 -8.06 -12.42
C ARG A 46 9.61 -9.00 -12.64
N ARG A 47 10.71 -8.81 -11.91
CA ARG A 47 11.89 -9.67 -11.97
C ARG A 47 11.72 -10.95 -11.17
N LEU A 48 10.76 -11.01 -10.26
CA LEU A 48 10.42 -12.19 -9.45
C LEU A 48 9.39 -13.11 -10.14
N ARG A 49 8.98 -12.82 -11.38
CA ARG A 49 8.03 -13.66 -12.13
C ARG A 49 8.45 -15.13 -12.27
N TRP A 50 9.75 -15.43 -12.18
CA TRP A 50 10.27 -16.80 -12.21
C TRP A 50 9.86 -17.63 -10.99
N LEU A 51 9.42 -17.03 -9.88
CA LEU A 51 8.89 -17.74 -8.71
C LEU A 51 7.53 -18.41 -8.96
N GLY A 52 6.83 -18.08 -10.05
CA GLY A 52 5.54 -18.69 -10.40
C GLY A 52 4.38 -18.33 -9.47
N SER A 53 4.61 -17.56 -8.40
CA SER A 53 3.57 -17.13 -7.44
C SER A 53 3.54 -15.61 -7.28
N LYS A 54 2.36 -15.03 -7.54
CA LYS A 54 2.08 -13.60 -7.33
C LYS A 54 2.25 -13.24 -5.84
N THR A 55 1.75 -14.09 -4.94
CA THR A 55 1.81 -13.90 -3.50
C THR A 55 3.25 -13.92 -2.99
N ALA A 56 4.06 -14.89 -3.42
CA ALA A 56 5.47 -14.95 -3.05
C ALA A 56 6.23 -13.70 -3.55
N SER A 57 5.97 -13.28 -4.79
CA SER A 57 6.58 -12.07 -5.35
C SER A 57 6.17 -10.81 -4.59
N HIS A 58 4.93 -10.75 -4.09
CA HIS A 58 4.42 -9.63 -3.30
C HIS A 58 5.09 -9.58 -1.92
N ILE A 59 5.20 -10.72 -1.22
CA ILE A 59 5.88 -10.82 0.07
C ILE A 59 7.34 -10.36 -0.05
N VAL A 60 8.06 -10.84 -1.07
CA VAL A 60 9.47 -10.45 -1.28
C VAL A 60 9.59 -8.96 -1.59
N ALA A 61 8.66 -8.39 -2.37
CA ALA A 61 8.64 -6.96 -2.68
C ALA A 61 8.44 -6.10 -1.42
N LEU A 62 7.49 -6.48 -0.55
CA LEU A 62 7.21 -5.79 0.71
C LEU A 62 8.32 -6.00 1.75
N PHE A 63 8.95 -7.17 1.77
CA PHE A 63 10.12 -7.43 2.59
C PHE A 63 11.33 -6.57 2.18
N TYR A 64 11.53 -6.40 0.87
CA TYR A 64 12.53 -5.47 0.36
C TYR A 64 12.24 -4.02 0.79
N LEU A 65 10.98 -3.59 0.70
CA LEU A 65 10.54 -2.27 1.19
C LEU A 65 10.81 -2.09 2.69
N ALA A 66 10.59 -3.12 3.51
CA ALA A 66 10.91 -3.07 4.94
C ALA A 66 12.40 -2.80 5.17
N ILE A 67 13.28 -3.57 4.52
CA ILE A 67 14.73 -3.40 4.62
C ILE A 67 15.16 -2.03 4.08
N TRP A 68 14.55 -1.56 2.99
CA TRP A 68 14.84 -0.24 2.39
C TRP A 68 14.61 0.90 3.39
N HIS A 69 13.60 0.78 4.24
CA HIS A 69 13.31 1.78 5.28
C HIS A 69 14.23 1.63 6.51
N GLY A 70 14.75 0.44 6.77
CA GLY A 70 15.75 0.16 7.81
C GLY A 70 15.47 -1.13 8.59
N TYR A 71 16.31 -1.44 9.57
CA TYR A 71 16.22 -2.68 10.34
C TYR A 71 15.33 -2.58 11.60
N HIS A 72 14.49 -1.55 11.68
CA HIS A 72 13.57 -1.38 12.80
C HIS A 72 12.34 -2.30 12.65
N LEU A 73 11.96 -2.96 13.74
CA LEU A 73 10.82 -3.89 13.76
C LEU A 73 9.52 -3.26 13.24
N GLY A 74 9.32 -1.96 13.49
CA GLY A 74 8.15 -1.22 13.02
C GLY A 74 7.94 -1.30 11.50
N TYR A 75 9.01 -1.29 10.70
CA TYR A 75 8.90 -1.41 9.24
C TYR A 75 8.44 -2.81 8.81
N PHE A 76 8.97 -3.86 9.44
CA PHE A 76 8.52 -5.23 9.15
C PHE A 76 7.04 -5.44 9.51
N LEU A 77 6.61 -4.92 10.67
CA LEU A 77 5.21 -4.97 11.09
C LEU A 77 4.30 -4.19 10.12
N LEU A 78 4.72 -2.99 9.71
CA LEU A 78 4.00 -2.17 8.74
C LEU A 78 3.77 -2.90 7.41
N PHE A 79 4.85 -3.36 6.76
CA PHE A 79 4.75 -3.97 5.44
C PHE A 79 4.09 -5.35 5.47
N PHE A 80 4.21 -6.09 6.58
CA PHE A 80 3.44 -7.31 6.79
C PHE A 80 1.94 -7.01 7.00
N PHE A 81 1.61 -5.94 7.71
CA PHE A 81 0.22 -5.50 7.86
C PHE A 81 -0.39 -5.02 6.54
N GLU A 82 0.37 -4.28 5.72
CA GLU A 82 -0.02 -3.92 4.35
C GLU A 82 -0.33 -5.16 3.52
N PHE A 83 0.55 -6.16 3.54
CA PHE A 83 0.31 -7.43 2.87
C PHE A 83 -1.01 -8.07 3.31
N GLY A 84 -1.24 -8.16 4.63
CA GLY A 84 -2.47 -8.70 5.19
C GLY A 84 -3.73 -7.97 4.73
N CYS A 85 -3.69 -6.63 4.71
CA CYS A 85 -4.80 -5.81 4.23
C CYS A 85 -5.11 -6.05 2.74
N VAL A 86 -4.08 -6.12 1.90
CA VAL A 86 -4.26 -6.36 0.46
C VAL A 86 -4.81 -7.76 0.20
N ILE A 87 -4.31 -8.78 0.89
CA ILE A 87 -4.83 -10.15 0.74
C ILE A 87 -6.28 -10.24 1.24
N ALA A 88 -6.61 -9.64 2.37
CA ALA A 88 -7.97 -9.60 2.89
C ALA A 88 -8.93 -8.91 1.91
N GLN A 89 -8.49 -7.82 1.27
CA GLN A 89 -9.25 -7.15 0.22
C GLN A 89 -9.45 -8.05 -1.02
N GLU A 90 -8.39 -8.69 -1.52
CA GLU A 90 -8.49 -9.60 -2.67
C GLU A 90 -9.46 -10.76 -2.38
N GLN A 91 -9.44 -11.30 -1.17
CA GLN A 91 -10.39 -12.33 -0.71
C GLN A 91 -11.82 -11.81 -0.63
N LEU A 92 -12.03 -10.60 -0.10
CA LEU A 92 -13.35 -9.98 -0.04
C LEU A 92 -13.94 -9.77 -1.43
N TYR A 93 -13.15 -9.24 -2.37
CA TYR A 93 -13.59 -9.04 -3.76
C TYR A 93 -13.90 -10.37 -4.44
N PHE A 94 -13.08 -11.40 -4.25
CA PHE A 94 -13.36 -12.74 -4.74
C PHE A 94 -14.69 -13.30 -4.19
N LEU A 95 -14.95 -13.17 -2.88
CA LEU A 95 -16.19 -13.64 -2.27
C LEU A 95 -17.43 -12.90 -2.79
N ILE A 96 -17.32 -11.59 -3.03
CA ILE A 96 -18.38 -10.78 -3.63
C ILE A 96 -18.67 -11.28 -5.04
N GLU A 97 -17.65 -11.54 -5.85
CA GLU A 97 -17.80 -12.05 -7.22
C GLU A 97 -18.43 -13.45 -7.27
N CYS A 98 -18.06 -14.34 -6.33
CA CYS A 98 -18.63 -15.68 -6.22
C CYS A 98 -20.08 -15.71 -5.72
N THR A 99 -20.57 -14.63 -5.10
CA THR A 99 -21.92 -14.60 -4.52
C THR A 99 -22.85 -13.68 -5.30
N PRO A 100 -23.67 -14.20 -6.24
CA PRO A 100 -24.42 -13.38 -7.19
C PRO A 100 -25.39 -12.40 -6.51
N CYS A 101 -26.02 -12.78 -5.40
CA CYS A 101 -26.89 -11.89 -4.63
C CYS A 101 -26.16 -10.63 -4.13
N TRP A 102 -24.95 -10.80 -3.57
CA TRP A 102 -24.14 -9.68 -3.07
C TRP A 102 -23.60 -8.83 -4.22
N ARG A 103 -23.09 -9.46 -5.28
CA ARG A 103 -22.62 -8.76 -6.47
C ARG A 103 -23.70 -7.88 -7.08
N ASP A 104 -24.90 -8.42 -7.28
CA ASP A 104 -26.01 -7.72 -7.90
C ASP A 104 -26.58 -6.63 -6.97
N PHE A 105 -26.51 -6.83 -5.65
CA PHE A 105 -26.87 -5.79 -4.67
C PHE A 105 -25.89 -4.61 -4.67
N ILE A 106 -24.58 -4.89 -4.61
CA ILE A 106 -23.51 -3.88 -4.58
C ILE A 106 -23.42 -3.11 -5.92
N ALA A 107 -23.77 -3.75 -7.04
CA ALA A 107 -23.78 -3.10 -8.35
C ALA A 107 -24.80 -1.95 -8.45
N LYS A 108 -25.85 -1.95 -7.62
CA LYS A 108 -26.91 -0.93 -7.65
C LYS A 108 -26.35 0.46 -7.30
N PRO A 109 -26.64 1.50 -8.10
CA PRO A 109 -26.09 2.84 -7.89
C PRO A 109 -26.47 3.43 -6.52
N ALA A 110 -27.65 3.08 -5.99
CA ALA A 110 -28.10 3.54 -4.67
C ALA A 110 -27.22 3.04 -3.50
N VAL A 111 -26.54 1.90 -3.66
CA VAL A 111 -25.72 1.27 -2.60
C VAL A 111 -24.26 1.71 -2.69
N ARG A 112 -23.82 2.27 -3.83
CA ARG A 112 -22.43 2.70 -4.07
C ARG A 112 -21.88 3.68 -3.04
N PRO A 113 -22.62 4.71 -2.58
CA PRO A 113 -22.12 5.61 -1.54
C PRO A 113 -21.82 4.87 -0.24
N LEU A 114 -22.64 3.88 0.10
CA LEU A 114 -22.50 3.08 1.32
C LEU A 114 -21.24 2.19 1.25
N VAL A 115 -21.03 1.54 0.11
CA VAL A 115 -19.83 0.73 -0.17
C VAL A 115 -18.57 1.60 -0.15
N TRP A 116 -18.64 2.79 -0.75
CA TRP A 116 -17.53 3.74 -0.75
C TRP A 116 -17.18 4.22 0.67
N VAL A 117 -18.18 4.59 1.48
CA VAL A 117 -17.97 4.97 2.89
C VAL A 117 -17.36 3.82 3.68
N PHE A 118 -17.90 2.61 3.54
CA PHE A 118 -17.38 1.42 4.22
C PHE A 118 -15.92 1.16 3.86
N GLY A 119 -15.60 1.15 2.56
CA GLY A 119 -14.23 0.98 2.07
C GLY A 119 -13.30 2.08 2.57
N ARG A 120 -13.72 3.34 2.48
CA ARG A 120 -12.93 4.49 2.93
C ARG A 120 -12.64 4.44 4.42
N VAL A 121 -13.65 4.14 5.26
CA VAL A 121 -13.46 3.99 6.70
C VAL A 121 -12.48 2.85 6.98
N THR A 122 -12.67 1.70 6.36
CA THR A 122 -11.79 0.53 6.55
C THR A 122 -10.34 0.84 6.18
N THR A 123 -10.12 1.46 5.01
CA THR A 123 -8.79 1.85 4.55
C THR A 123 -8.18 2.92 5.46
N MET A 124 -8.91 3.97 5.85
CA MET A 124 -8.39 5.04 6.71
C MET A 124 -7.97 4.53 8.10
N TYR A 125 -8.79 3.70 8.75
CA TYR A 125 -8.43 3.12 10.06
C TYR A 125 -7.22 2.20 9.97
N SER A 126 -7.18 1.35 8.96
CA SER A 126 -6.06 0.43 8.74
C SER A 126 -4.76 1.20 8.44
N MET A 127 -4.83 2.24 7.61
CA MET A 127 -3.70 3.13 7.36
C MET A 127 -3.27 3.89 8.61
N GLY A 128 -4.20 4.31 9.46
CA GLY A 128 -3.90 4.89 10.77
C GLY A 128 -3.04 3.94 11.61
N PHE A 129 -3.40 2.66 11.66
CA PHE A 129 -2.56 1.64 12.30
C PHE A 129 -1.18 1.49 11.64
N GLY A 130 -1.11 1.47 10.31
CA GLY A 130 0.16 1.48 9.58
C GLY A 130 1.05 2.69 9.95
N PHE A 131 0.47 3.89 10.03
CA PHE A 131 1.20 5.09 10.41
C PHE A 131 1.70 5.06 11.86
N LEU A 132 0.98 4.40 12.77
CA LEU A 132 1.46 4.17 14.14
C LEU A 132 2.75 3.32 14.16
N CYS A 133 2.91 2.38 13.24
CA CYS A 133 4.14 1.59 13.09
C CYS A 133 5.37 2.45 12.73
N PHE A 134 5.19 3.56 12.02
CA PHE A 134 6.26 4.55 11.81
C PHE A 134 6.60 5.30 13.12
N GLY A 135 5.60 5.64 13.93
CA GLY A 135 5.80 6.26 15.24
C GLY A 135 6.55 5.36 16.22
N LEU A 136 6.30 4.04 16.15
CA LEU A 136 6.96 3.02 16.97
C LEU A 136 8.48 2.98 16.76
N VAL A 137 9.00 3.42 15.62
CA VAL A 137 10.45 3.52 15.32
C VAL A 137 11.18 4.46 16.29
N LYS A 138 10.49 5.45 16.87
CA LYS A 138 11.08 6.40 17.84
C LYS A 138 11.07 5.89 19.28
N THR A 139 10.36 4.81 19.57
CA THR A 139 10.21 4.33 20.94
C THR A 139 11.44 3.53 21.37
N LYS A 140 12.25 4.14 22.24
CA LYS A 140 13.44 3.57 22.92
C LYS A 140 13.20 2.19 23.59
N TYR A 141 11.95 1.75 23.72
CA TYR A 141 11.54 0.68 24.66
C TYR A 141 11.09 -0.64 24.01
N TRP A 142 11.05 -0.76 22.68
CA TRP A 142 10.40 -1.89 22.02
C TRP A 142 11.34 -3.04 21.59
N ILE A 143 12.50 -3.18 22.25
CA ILE A 143 13.62 -4.11 22.00
C ILE A 143 14.78 -3.42 21.27
N GLY A 144 15.80 -3.02 22.05
CA GLY A 144 17.02 -2.43 21.54
C GLY A 144 17.95 -3.50 20.97
N VAL A 145 17.91 -3.70 19.65
CA VAL A 145 19.11 -4.16 18.94
C VAL A 145 19.86 -2.90 18.54
N ASN A 146 20.88 -2.54 19.33
CA ASN A 146 21.78 -1.41 19.05
C ASN A 146 22.61 -1.71 17.79
N ILE A 147 22.03 -1.49 16.61
CA ILE A 147 22.79 -1.27 15.39
C ILE A 147 22.74 0.23 15.14
N THR A 148 23.78 0.91 15.62
CA THR A 148 24.01 2.32 15.38
C THR A 148 24.37 2.50 13.91
N THR A 149 23.37 2.61 13.04
CA THR A 149 23.55 3.10 11.68
C THR A 149 22.88 4.46 11.57
N HIS A 150 23.69 5.48 11.28
CA HIS A 150 23.21 6.78 10.84
C HIS A 150 22.40 6.58 9.56
N CYS A 151 21.08 6.44 9.69
CA CYS A 151 20.19 6.30 8.56
C CYS A 151 19.27 7.52 8.54
N SER A 152 19.50 8.38 7.56
CA SER A 152 18.67 9.54 7.26
C SER A 152 17.20 9.11 7.25
N ILE A 153 16.40 9.83 8.02
CA ILE A 153 14.95 9.78 7.94
C ILE A 153 14.59 10.25 6.54
N ALA A 154 14.46 9.32 5.59
CA ALA A 154 13.75 9.56 4.36
C ALA A 154 12.26 9.60 4.75
N LEU A 155 11.83 10.78 5.19
CA LEU A 155 10.43 11.18 5.11
C LEU A 155 10.09 11.20 3.62
N CYS A 156 9.38 10.18 3.17
CA CYS A 156 8.45 10.29 2.04
C CYS A 156 7.13 10.84 2.59
#